data_AF-A0A1G8BRB4-F1
#
_entry.id   AF-A0A1G8BRB4-F1
#
_cell.length_a   1.000
_cell.length_b   1.000
_cell.length_c   1.000
_cell.angle_alpha   90.00
_cell.angle_beta   90.00
_cell.angle_gamma   90.00
#
_symmetry.space_group_name_H-M   'P 1'
#
loop_
_entity.id
_entity.type
_entity.pdbx_description
1 polymer ?
#
loop_
_entity_poly.entity_id
_entity_poly.type
_entity_poly.pdbx_seq_one_letter_code
_entity_poly.pdbx_strand_id
1 'polypeptide(L)' 'MFQFIESRHGFDMYLASYNGEQYVIQYEPSSKRINQLRPYTESSSMVSRLFESYISDQN' A
#
# COMPACT_ATOMS: atom_id res chain seq x y z
N MET A 1 -8.50 -5.89 -2.56
CA MET A 1 -8.41 -6.10 -1.11
C MET A 1 -6.93 -6.02 -0.73
N PHE A 2 -6.58 -5.25 0.30
CA PHE A 2 -5.21 -5.09 0.77
C PHE A 2 -4.90 -6.14 1.84
N GLN A 3 -3.71 -6.74 1.76
CA GLN A 3 -3.29 -7.76 2.70
C GLN A 3 -1.98 -7.34 3.36
N PHE A 4 -1.97 -7.26 4.69
CA PHE A 4 -0.75 -7.07 5.46
C PHE A 4 0.16 -8.31 5.33
N ILE A 5 1.46 -8.07 5.15
CA ILE A 5 2.48 -9.12 5.00
C ILE A 5 3.36 -9.18 6.25
N GLU A 6 4.06 -8.08 6.53
CA GLU A 6 5.03 -7.97 7.62
C GLU A 6 5.30 -6.50 7.96
N SER A 7 5.91 -6.28 9.14
CA SER A 7 6.50 -5.00 9.52
C SER A 7 8.02 -5.16 9.66
N ARG A 8 8.79 -4.32 8.97
CA ARG A 8 10.25 -4.38 8.98
C ARG A 8 10.88 -2.99 8.85
N HIS A 9 11.89 -2.70 9.67
CA HIS A 9 12.64 -1.43 9.67
C HIS A 9 11.75 -0.17 9.77
N GLY A 10 10.64 -0.24 10.51
CA GLY A 10 9.71 0.90 10.69
C GLY A 10 8.68 1.05 9.57
N PHE A 11 8.63 0.11 8.62
CA PHE A 11 7.63 0.09 7.54
C PHE A 11 6.73 -1.13 7.65
N ASP A 12 5.46 -0.95 7.27
CA ASP A 12 4.50 -2.03 7.05
C ASP A 12 4.42 -2.34 5.56
N MET A 13 4.43 -3.62 5.23
CA MET A 13 4.35 -4.12 3.85
C MET A 13 2.96 -4.68 3.58
N TYR A 14 2.35 -4.23 2.48
CA TYR A 14 1.04 -4.70 2.04
C TYR A 14 1.10 -5.21 0.60
N LEU A 15 0.32 -6.25 0.32
CA LEU A 15 0.04 -6.74 -1.02
C LEU A 15 -1.36 -6.27 -1.44
N ALA A 16 -1.48 -5.88 -2.71
CA ALA A 16 -2.77 -5.60 -3.34
C ALA A 16 -2.83 -6.26 -4.72
N SER A 17 -4.02 -6.66 -5.14
CA SER A 17 -4.28 -6.98 -6.54
C SER A 17 -5.27 -5.99 -7.12
N TYR A 18 -4.90 -5.40 -8.26
CA TYR A 18 -5.71 -4.41 -8.96
C TYR A 18 -5.51 -4.58 -10.47
N ASN A 19 -6.61 -4.65 -11.22
CA ASN A 19 -6.61 -4.85 -12.68
C ASN A 19 -5.74 -6.02 -13.18
N GLY A 20 -5.70 -7.12 -12.44
CA GLY A 20 -4.90 -8.31 -12.81
C GLY A 20 -3.41 -8.19 -12.49
N GLU A 21 -2.95 -7.05 -11.98
CA GLU A 21 -1.58 -6.85 -11.52
C GLU A 21 -1.50 -6.97 -9.99
N GLN A 22 -0.31 -7.33 -9.50
CA GLN A 22 0.01 -7.33 -8.07
C GLN A 22 0.86 -6.12 -7.72
N TYR A 23 0.51 -5.49 -6.61
CA TYR A 23 1.19 -4.32 -6.08
C TYR A 23 1.73 -4.62 -4.69
N VAL A 24 2.97 -4.18 -4.45
CA VAL A 24 3.59 -4.16 -3.13
C VAL A 24 3.64 -2.71 -2.67
N ILE A 25 3.10 -2.45 -1.48
CA ILE A 25 3.00 -1.14 -0.87
C ILE A 25 3.85 -1.16 0.40
N GLN A 26 4.82 -0.25 0.48
CA GLN A 26 5.59 0.02 1.68
C GLN A 26 5.02 1.27 2.33
N TYR A 27 4.43 1.12 3.51
CA TYR A 27 3.79 2.17 4.28
C TYR A 27 4.62 2.49 5.52
N GLU A 28 4.78 3.77 5.85
CA GLU A 28 5.43 4.23 7.07
C GLU A 28 4.35 4.67 8.08
N PRO A 29 4.06 3.87 9.13
CA PRO A 29 2.96 4.17 10.05
C PRO A 29 3.21 5.43 10.89
N SER A 30 4.47 5.73 11.19
CA SER A 30 4.85 6.90 12.01
C SER A 30 4.51 8.23 11.33
N SER A 31 4.65 8.30 10.01
CA SER A 31 4.37 9.49 9.20
C SER A 31 3.05 9.42 8.45
N LYS A 32 2.36 8.26 8.50
CA LYS A 32 1.14 7.94 7.76
C LYS A 32 1.26 8.13 6.25
N ARG A 33 2.35 7.64 5.66
CA ARG A 33 2.64 7.83 4.23
C ARG A 33 3.03 6.55 3.53
N ILE A 34 2.63 6.43 2.27
CA ILE A 34 3.19 5.42 1.36
C ILE A 34 4.61 5.87 1.00
N ASN A 35 5.62 5.09 1.42
CA ASN A 35 7.01 5.34 1.07
C ASN A 35 7.35 4.79 -0.32
N GLN A 36 6.83 3.60 -0.65
CA GLN A 36 7.00 3.00 -1.98
C GLN A 36 5.76 2.23 -2.40
N LEU A 37 5.52 2.18 -3.70
CA LEU A 37 4.50 1.33 -4.32
C LEU A 37 5.07 0.78 -5.63
N ARG A 38 5.03 -0.54 -5.82
CA ARG A 38 5.54 -1.21 -7.02
C ARG A 38 4.49 -2.19 -7.56
N PRO A 39 4.36 -2.39 -8.89
CA PRO A 39 5.07 -1.68 -9.96
C PRO A 39 4.64 -0.20 -10.06
N TYR A 40 5.43 0.60 -10.77
CA TYR A 40 5.12 2.01 -11.07
C TYR A 40 4.42 2.10 -12.43
N THR A 41 3.11 1.96 -12.43
CA THR A 41 2.24 2.02 -13.62
C THR A 41 1.25 3.17 -13.47
N GLU A 42 0.44 3.46 -14.50
CA GLU A 42 -0.62 4.47 -14.41
C GLU A 42 -1.63 4.16 -13.28
N SER A 43 -1.89 2.87 -13.08
CA SER A 43 -2.76 2.34 -12.02
C SER A 43 -2.20 2.54 -10.61
N SER A 44 -0.89 2.77 -10.43
CA SER A 44 -0.28 3.01 -9.12
C SER A 44 -0.93 4.17 -8.36
N SER A 45 -1.31 5.23 -9.07
CA SER A 45 -1.99 6.39 -8.47
C SER A 45 -3.34 6.03 -7.86
N MET A 46 -4.09 5.13 -8.53
CA MET A 46 -5.37 4.63 -8.06
C MET A 46 -5.19 3.68 -6.87
N VAL A 47 -4.22 2.77 -6.96
CA VAL A 47 -3.90 1.86 -5.85
C VAL A 47 -3.49 2.63 -4.59
N SER A 48 -2.69 3.70 -4.72
CA SER A 48 -2.35 4.57 -3.58
C SER A 48 -3.59 5.17 -2.91
N ARG A 49 -4.50 5.76 -3.69
CA ARG A 49 -5.75 6.35 -3.15
C ARG A 49 -6.63 5.31 -2.46
N LEU A 50 -6.76 4.13 -3.07
CA LEU A 50 -7.52 3.02 -2.49
C LEU A 50 -6.87 2.54 -1.17
N PHE A 51 -5.54 2.52 -1.11
CA PHE A 51 -4.80 2.12 0.08
C PHE A 51 -4.93 3.14 1.22
N GLU A 52 -4.85 4.43 0.90
CA GLU A 52 -5.07 5.51 1.88
C GLU A 52 -6.46 5.43 2.51
N SER A 53 -7.49 5.18 1.70
CA SER A 53 -8.85 4.93 2.22
C SER A 53 -8.89 3.71 3.13
N TYR A 54 -8.28 2.60 2.71
CA TYR A 54 -8.24 1.35 3.49
C TYR A 54 -7.58 1.54 4.87
N ILE A 55 -6.45 2.23 4.94
CA ILE A 55 -5.76 2.49 6.22
C ILE A 55 -6.54 3.47 7.09
N SER A 56 -7.25 4.43 6.48
CA SER A 56 -8.12 5.34 7.23
C SER A 56 -9.28 4.61 7.92
N ASP A 57 -9.84 3.58 7.29
CA ASP A 57 -10.96 2.80 7.84
C ASP A 57 -10.52 1.85 8.99
N GLN A 58 -9.23 1.55 9.09
CA GLN A 58 -8.66 0.67 10.13
C GLN A 58 -8.27 1.43 11.42
N ASN A 59 -8.24 2.77 11.40
CA ASN A 59 -7.93 3.62 12.56
C ASN A 59 -9.20 4.22 13.16
#